data_AF-A0A6J1QL20-F1
#
_entry.id   AF-A0A6J1QL20-F1
#
_cell.length_a   1.000
_cell.length_b   1.000
_cell.length_c   1.000
_cell.angle_alpha   90.00
_cell.angle_beta   90.00
_cell.angle_gamma   90.00
#
_symmetry.space_group_name_H-M   'P 1'
#
loop_
_entity.id
_entity.type
_entity.pdbx_description
1 polymer ?
#
loop_
_entity_poly.entity_id
_entity_poly.type
_entity_poly.pdbx_seq_one_letter_code
_entity_poly.pdbx_strand_id
1 'polypeptide(L)'
;MTPKLNQPPGSPSAAYTDSHVRARCSVERTIGILKGRWRCLRKERALHYLPEFAALIVNATCVLHNIAKQYNIADDEIYREEDINEDIGAEDNALANMRARGHATREAIIERYFT
;
A
#
# COMPACT_ATOMS: atom_id res chain seq x y z
N MET A 1 2.51 -7.48 2.73
CA MET A 1 3.86 -8.07 2.91
C MET A 1 4.77 -7.07 3.58
N THR A 2 5.47 -7.49 4.62
CA THR A 2 6.42 -6.65 5.37
C THR A 2 7.82 -6.78 4.76
N PRO A 3 8.55 -5.68 4.52
CA PRO A 3 9.95 -5.71 4.08
C PRO A 3 10.82 -6.59 5.00
N LYS A 4 11.82 -7.29 4.45
CA LYS A 4 12.85 -7.96 5.26
C LYS A 4 13.93 -6.92 5.56
N LEU A 5 13.95 -6.37 6.77
CA LEU A 5 14.99 -5.41 7.15
C LEU A 5 16.33 -6.15 7.35
N ASN A 6 17.44 -5.41 7.25
CA ASN A 6 18.80 -5.88 7.56
C ASN A 6 19.23 -7.15 6.80
N GLN A 7 18.85 -7.29 5.53
CA GLN A 7 19.31 -8.41 4.71
C GLN A 7 20.77 -8.23 4.29
N PRO A 8 21.54 -9.32 4.15
CA PRO A 8 22.91 -9.22 3.69
C PRO A 8 22.98 -8.50 2.33
N PRO A 9 23.84 -7.48 2.18
CA PRO A 9 24.02 -6.78 0.91
C PRO A 9 24.35 -7.77 -0.21
N GLY A 10 23.74 -7.57 -1.38
CA GLY A 10 23.94 -8.45 -2.55
C GLY A 10 23.19 -9.79 -2.48
N SER A 11 22.45 -10.08 -1.40
CA SER A 11 21.58 -11.26 -1.37
C SER A 11 20.29 -11.06 -2.18
N PRO A 12 19.68 -12.15 -2.69
CA PRO A 12 18.32 -12.14 -3.25
C PRO A 12 17.29 -11.42 -2.37
N SER A 13 17.38 -11.64 -1.05
CA SER A 13 16.49 -11.01 -0.08
C SER A 13 16.67 -9.50 0.03
N ALA A 14 17.91 -8.99 -0.14
CA ALA A 14 18.18 -7.57 -0.19
C ALA A 14 17.61 -6.93 -1.47
N ALA A 15 17.86 -7.54 -2.63
CA ALA A 15 17.33 -7.07 -3.92
C ALA A 15 15.78 -7.03 -3.93
N TYR A 16 15.14 -8.07 -3.37
CA TYR A 16 13.70 -8.09 -3.15
C TYR A 16 13.24 -6.93 -2.25
N THR A 17 13.92 -6.72 -1.13
CA THR A 17 13.54 -5.68 -0.15
C THR A 17 13.63 -4.30 -0.77
N ASP A 18 14.72 -4.00 -1.48
CA ASP A 18 14.90 -2.71 -2.17
C ASP A 18 13.80 -2.47 -3.22
N SER A 19 13.47 -3.51 -4.00
CA SER A 19 12.41 -3.45 -5.01
C SER A 19 11.03 -3.26 -4.36
N HIS A 20 10.75 -4.00 -3.29
CA HIS A 20 9.49 -3.92 -2.55
C HIS A 20 9.29 -2.57 -1.88
N VAL A 21 10.33 -2.03 -1.22
CA VAL A 21 10.29 -0.70 -0.60
C VAL A 21 10.05 0.37 -1.66
N ARG A 22 10.77 0.31 -2.79
CA ARG A 22 10.58 1.28 -3.88
C ARG A 22 9.16 1.25 -4.45
N ALA A 23 8.62 0.07 -4.69
CA ALA A 23 7.25 -0.10 -5.16
C ALA A 23 6.24 0.45 -4.14
N ARG A 24 6.40 0.10 -2.85
CA ARG A 24 5.56 0.57 -1.76
C ARG A 24 5.58 2.10 -1.66
N CYS A 25 6.75 2.74 -1.70
CA CYS A 25 6.85 4.21 -1.66
C CYS A 25 6.08 4.88 -2.80
N SER A 26 6.13 4.31 -4.01
CA SER A 26 5.37 4.85 -5.15
C SER A 26 3.87 4.72 -4.95
N VAL A 27 3.41 3.54 -4.52
CA VAL A 27 1.99 3.25 -4.27
C VAL A 27 1.45 4.13 -3.15
N GLU A 28 2.13 4.21 -2.01
CA GLU A 28 1.70 5.00 -0.85
C GLU A 28 1.64 6.50 -1.18
N ARG A 29 2.65 7.03 -1.89
CA ARG A 29 2.62 8.42 -2.36
C ARG A 29 1.41 8.67 -3.26
N THR A 30 1.10 7.75 -4.16
CA THR A 30 -0.02 7.88 -5.10
C THR A 30 -1.35 7.86 -4.36
N ILE A 31 -1.52 6.95 -3.39
CA ILE A 31 -2.70 6.89 -2.52
C ILE A 31 -2.84 8.19 -1.71
N GLY A 32 -1.75 8.72 -1.16
CA GLY A 32 -1.77 9.99 -0.43
C GLY A 32 -2.24 11.16 -1.29
N ILE A 33 -1.74 11.27 -2.53
CA ILE A 33 -2.17 12.29 -3.50
C ILE A 33 -3.66 12.16 -3.81
N LEU A 34 -4.13 10.93 -4.08
CA LEU A 34 -5.55 10.69 -4.37
C LEU A 34 -6.45 11.03 -3.18
N LYS A 35 -6.07 10.67 -1.94
CA LYS A 35 -6.83 11.01 -0.73
C LYS A 35 -6.79 12.52 -0.41
N GLY A 36 -5.70 13.20 -0.76
CA GLY A 36 -5.57 14.66 -0.67
C GLY A 36 -6.54 15.40 -1.57
N ARG A 37 -6.59 15.00 -2.84
CA ARG A 37 -7.47 15.60 -3.85
C ARG A 37 -8.94 15.19 -3.67
N TRP A 38 -9.20 13.93 -3.34
CA TRP A 38 -10.55 13.37 -3.33
C TRP A 38 -10.98 12.99 -1.91
N ARG A 39 -11.74 13.89 -1.26
CA ARG A 39 -12.22 13.69 0.12
C ARG A 39 -13.06 12.42 0.32
N CYS A 40 -13.69 11.89 -0.73
CA CYS A 40 -14.44 10.64 -0.68
C CYS A 40 -13.55 9.40 -0.42
N LEU A 41 -12.23 9.50 -0.55
CA LEU A 41 -11.28 8.43 -0.25
C LEU A 41 -10.68 8.50 1.16
N ARG A 42 -10.96 9.58 1.91
CA ARG A 42 -10.40 9.80 3.26
C ARG A 42 -11.06 8.86 4.28
N LYS A 43 -10.30 8.49 5.31
CA LYS A 43 -10.76 7.60 6.40
C LYS A 43 -12.01 8.14 7.12
N GLU A 44 -12.09 9.45 7.34
CA GLU A 44 -13.27 10.14 7.92
C GLU A 44 -14.56 9.91 7.13
N ARG A 45 -14.43 9.58 5.84
CA ARG A 45 -15.53 9.35 4.90
C ARG A 45 -15.44 7.93 4.34
N ALA A 46 -14.93 6.99 5.15
CA ALA A 46 -14.69 5.60 4.78
C ALA A 46 -15.75 5.10 3.79
N LEU A 47 -15.29 4.41 2.74
CA LEU A 47 -16.17 3.89 1.71
C LEU A 47 -17.06 2.80 2.31
N HIS A 48 -18.21 3.19 2.88
CA HIS A 48 -19.25 2.31 3.40
C HIS A 48 -20.06 1.69 2.26
N TYR A 49 -19.35 1.14 1.28
CA TYR A 49 -19.88 0.51 0.09
C TYR A 49 -19.39 -0.92 0.02
N LEU A 50 -20.12 -1.73 -0.74
CA LEU A 50 -19.62 -3.05 -1.12
C LEU A 50 -18.27 -2.89 -1.85
N PRO A 51 -17.33 -3.85 -1.68
CA PRO A 51 -16.00 -3.77 -2.28
C PRO A 51 -16.01 -3.48 -3.78
N GLU A 52 -16.98 -4.04 -4.51
CA GLU A 52 -17.17 -3.86 -5.95
C GLU A 52 -17.46 -2.40 -6.29
N PHE A 53 -18.33 -1.74 -5.52
CA PHE A 53 -18.67 -0.34 -5.75
C PHE A 53 -17.58 0.61 -5.26
N ALA A 54 -16.92 0.28 -4.14
CA ALA A 54 -15.74 1.01 -3.68
C ALA A 54 -14.63 1.01 -4.75
N ALA A 55 -14.42 -0.11 -5.45
CA ALA A 55 -13.47 -0.18 -6.56
C ALA A 55 -13.87 0.73 -7.74
N LEU A 56 -15.16 0.87 -8.05
CA LEU A 56 -15.63 1.82 -9.07
C LEU A 56 -15.33 3.27 -8.69
N ILE A 57 -15.54 3.64 -7.42
CA ILE A 57 -15.20 4.98 -6.92
C ILE A 57 -13.70 5.24 -7.06
N VAL A 58 -12.85 4.29 -6.63
CA VAL A 58 -11.39 4.39 -6.77
C VAL A 58 -10.99 4.58 -8.24
N ASN A 59 -11.54 3.78 -9.16
CA ASN A 59 -11.27 3.91 -10.59
C ASN A 59 -11.67 5.29 -11.13
N ALA A 60 -12.85 5.79 -10.75
CA ALA A 60 -13.30 7.12 -11.15
C ALA A 60 -12.33 8.21 -10.66
N THR A 61 -11.85 8.12 -9.41
CA THR A 61 -10.87 9.09 -8.87
C THR A 61 -9.53 9.06 -9.60
N CYS A 62 -9.07 7.89 -10.06
CA CYS A 62 -7.87 7.75 -10.88
C CYS A 62 -8.04 8.41 -12.26
N VAL A 63 -9.19 8.17 -12.92
CA VAL A 63 -9.51 8.78 -14.22
C VAL A 63 -9.56 10.31 -14.09
N LEU A 64 -10.28 10.82 -13.09
CA LEU A 64 -10.38 12.25 -12.84
C LEU A 64 -9.03 12.87 -12.47
N HIS A 65 -8.18 12.16 -11.72
CA HIS A 65 -6.82 12.61 -11.43
C HIS A 65 -5.99 12.75 -12.71
N ASN A 66 -6.04 11.77 -13.61
CA ASN A 66 -5.32 11.82 -14.87
C ASN A 66 -5.77 13.00 -15.75
N ILE A 67 -7.08 13.25 -15.83
CA ILE A 67 -7.64 14.43 -16.50
C ILE A 67 -7.07 15.71 -15.86
N ALA A 68 -7.07 15.79 -14.53
CA ALA A 68 -6.56 16.97 -13.83
C ALA A 68 -5.06 17.20 -14.09
N LYS A 69 -4.24 16.14 -14.16
CA LYS A 69 -2.83 16.23 -14.56
C LYS A 69 -2.67 16.71 -16.00
N GLN A 70 -3.50 16.21 -16.93
CA GLN A 70 -3.48 16.63 -18.33
C GLN A 70 -3.71 18.15 -18.49
N TYR A 71 -4.59 18.72 -17.66
CA TYR A 71 -4.89 20.16 -17.65
C TYR A 71 -4.01 20.98 -16.67
N ASN A 72 -2.95 20.39 -16.12
CA ASN A 72 -2.06 21.02 -15.12
C ASN A 72 -2.81 21.64 -13.93
N ILE A 73 -3.94 21.02 -13.53
CA ILE A 73 -4.67 21.44 -12.33
C ILE A 73 -3.80 21.07 -11.12
N ALA A 74 -3.49 22.08 -10.30
CA ALA A 74 -2.70 21.92 -9.09
C ALA A 74 -3.23 20.76 -8.22
N ASP A 75 -2.30 20.03 -7.60
CA ASP A 75 -2.64 19.06 -6.58
C ASP A 75 -3.07 19.84 -5.31
N ASP A 76 -4.22 19.49 -4.74
CA ASP A 76 -4.70 20.05 -3.48
C ASP A 76 -3.87 19.53 -2.28
N GLU A 77 -4.25 19.99 -1.09
CA GLU A 77 -3.71 19.68 0.24
C GLU A 77 -3.09 18.27 0.39
N ILE A 78 -1.88 18.20 0.97
CA ILE A 78 -1.24 16.92 1.33
C ILE A 78 -2.03 16.29 2.47
N TYR A 79 -2.82 15.25 2.18
CA TYR A 79 -3.49 14.47 3.21
C TYR A 79 -2.49 13.53 3.90
N ARG A 80 -2.30 13.73 5.20
CA ARG A 80 -1.57 12.83 6.09
C ARG A 80 -2.58 12.13 6.97
N GLU A 81 -2.67 10.81 6.87
CA GLU A 81 -3.39 10.03 7.87
C GLU A 81 -2.58 10.07 9.15
N GLU A 82 -3.20 10.43 10.27
CA GLU A 82 -2.58 10.23 11.58
C GLU A 82 -2.38 8.73 11.76
N ASP A 83 -1.15 8.31 12.07
CA ASP A 83 -0.83 6.92 12.41
C ASP A 83 -1.62 6.55 13.67
N ILE A 84 -2.79 5.95 13.48
CA ILE A 84 -3.47 5.27 14.57
C ILE A 84 -2.63 4.03 14.83
N ASN A 85 -1.93 4.00 15.96
CA ASN A 85 -1.38 2.77 16.51
C ASN A 85 -2.57 1.80 16.68
N GLU A 86 -2.80 0.95 15.68
CA GLU A 86 -3.68 -0.19 15.83
C GLU A 86 -3.05 -1.04 16.92
N ASP A 87 -3.68 -1.05 18.10
CA ASP A 87 -3.30 -1.92 19.20
C ASP A 87 -3.34 -3.36 18.67
N ILE A 88 -2.17 -3.90 18.37
CA ILE A 88 -2.03 -5.27 17.88
C ILE A 88 -2.32 -6.14 19.10
N GLY A 89 -3.60 -6.50 19.26
CA GLY A 89 -4.04 -7.41 20.31
C GLY A 89 -3.19 -8.68 20.37
N ALA A 90 -3.22 -9.35 21.52
CA ALA A 90 -2.39 -10.52 21.80
C ALA A 90 -2.34 -11.54 20.65
N GLU A 91 -1.14 -12.05 20.35
CA GLU A 91 -0.93 -13.04 19.29
C GLU A 91 -1.77 -14.30 19.56
N ASP A 92 -2.76 -14.55 18.71
CA ASP A 92 -3.47 -15.82 18.68
C ASP A 92 -2.86 -16.77 17.61
N ASN A 93 -3.29 -18.03 17.66
CA ASN A 93 -2.85 -19.04 16.71
C ASN A 93 -3.23 -18.69 15.25
N ALA A 94 -4.31 -17.94 15.02
CA ALA A 94 -4.73 -17.57 13.68
C ALA A 94 -3.76 -16.54 13.07
N LEU A 95 -3.33 -15.55 13.86
CA LEU A 95 -2.37 -14.53 13.46
C LEU A 95 -0.98 -15.12 13.21
N ALA A 96 -0.52 -16.05 14.06
CA ALA A 96 0.72 -16.77 13.86
C ALA A 96 0.72 -17.56 12.53
N ASN A 97 -0.37 -18.29 12.26
CA ASN A 97 -0.55 -19.03 11.01
C ASN A 97 -0.57 -18.10 9.78
N MET A 98 -1.23 -16.94 9.89
CA MET A 98 -1.28 -15.95 8.82
C MET A 98 0.12 -15.39 8.50
N ARG A 99 0.91 -15.07 9.53
CA ARG A 99 2.29 -14.61 9.37
C ARG A 99 3.19 -15.66 8.74
N ALA A 100 3.07 -16.93 9.15
CA ALA A 100 3.82 -18.03 8.57
C ALA A 100 3.54 -18.19 7.06
N ARG A 101 2.27 -18.13 6.65
CA ARG A 101 1.88 -18.15 5.23
C ARG A 101 2.44 -16.96 4.45
N GLY A 102 2.40 -15.77 5.05
CA GLY A 102 3.00 -14.56 4.48
C GLY A 102 4.51 -14.70 4.27
N HIS A 103 5.22 -15.30 5.23
CA HIS A 103 6.64 -15.61 5.12
C HIS A 103 6.91 -16.56 3.95
N ALA A 104 6.21 -17.71 3.90
CA ALA A 104 6.38 -18.69 2.84
C ALA A 104 6.13 -18.11 1.43
N THR A 105 5.08 -17.29 1.29
CA THR A 105 4.78 -16.60 0.02
C THR A 105 5.92 -15.66 -0.39
N ARG A 106 6.46 -14.89 0.57
CA ARG A 106 7.57 -13.99 0.31
C ARG A 106 8.83 -14.73 -0.10
N GLU A 107 9.19 -15.82 0.58
CA GLU A 107 10.38 -16.61 0.21
C GLU A 107 10.22 -17.20 -1.20
N ALA A 108 9.05 -17.72 -1.55
CA ALA A 108 8.78 -18.21 -2.91
C ALA A 108 8.94 -17.12 -3.99
N ILE A 109 8.59 -15.86 -3.70
CA ILE A 109 8.81 -14.73 -4.62
C ILE A 109 10.30 -14.44 -4.77
N ILE A 110 11.05 -14.44 -3.65
CA ILE A 110 12.49 -14.18 -3.66
C ILE A 110 13.21 -15.24 -4.49
N GLU A 111 12.94 -16.52 -4.22
CA GLU A 111 13.54 -17.65 -4.93
C GLU A 111 13.21 -17.64 -6.43
N ARG A 112 12.00 -17.22 -6.80
CA ARG A 112 11.56 -17.25 -8.20
C ARG A 112 12.08 -16.07 -9.03
N TYR A 113 12.25 -14.89 -8.43
CA TYR A 113 12.45 -13.65 -9.19
C TYR A 113 13.71 -12.85 -8.84
N PHE A 114 14.44 -13.19 -7.77
CA PHE A 114 15.56 -12.39 -7.28
C PHE A 114 16.88 -13.18 -7.14
N THR A 115 17.09 -14.20 -7.99
CA THR A 115 18.31 -15.04 -8.00
C THR A 115 19.57 -14.31 -8.46
#